data_AF-A0A0M8TP12-F1
#
_entry.id   AF-A0A0M8TP12-F1
#
_cell.length_a   1.000
_cell.length_b   1.000
_cell.length_c   1.000
_cell.angle_alpha   90.00
_cell.angle_beta   90.00
_cell.angle_gamma   90.00
#
_symmetry.space_group_name_H-M   'P 1'
#
loop_
_entity.id
_entity.type
_entity.pdbx_description
1 polymer ?
#
loop_
_entity_poly.entity_id
_entity_poly.type
_entity_poly.pdbx_seq_one_letter_code
_entity_poly.pdbx_strand_id
1 'polypeptide(L)'
;MTFVQHRIAAEAEGEAEEVGELLDAGARVYVCGDGSRMAPGVQDAFRTLYRERTQGADESAAERWLDELVETGRYVEDVYAAG
;
A
#
# COMPACT_ATOMS: atom_id res chain seq x y z
N MET A 1 -3.89 7.61 -18.44
CA MET A 1 -4.92 7.74 -17.38
C MET A 1 -4.23 7.55 -16.05
N THR A 2 -4.57 8.35 -15.04
CA THR A 2 -3.92 8.30 -13.72
C THR A 2 -4.92 7.75 -12.70
N PHE A 3 -4.47 6.80 -11.88
CA PHE A 3 -5.25 6.17 -10.82
C PHE A 3 -4.53 6.33 -9.47
N VAL A 4 -5.22 6.05 -8.36
CA VAL A 4 -4.69 6.22 -7.01
C VAL A 4 -3.39 5.44 -6.77
N GLN A 5 -3.30 4.22 -7.30
CA GLN A 5 -2.10 3.38 -7.20
C GLN A 5 -0.88 3.99 -7.90
N HIS A 6 -1.07 4.78 -8.96
CA HIS A 6 0.05 5.47 -9.62
C HIS A 6 0.61 6.59 -8.74
N ARG A 7 -0.23 7.25 -7.93
CA ARG A 7 0.23 8.28 -7.01
C ARG A 7 0.99 7.66 -5.83
N ILE A 8 0.53 6.52 -5.32
CA ILE A 8 1.19 5.76 -4.24
C ILE A 8 2.54 5.21 -4.73
N ALA A 9 2.60 4.63 -5.92
CA ALA A 9 3.87 4.16 -6.50
C ALA A 9 4.85 5.31 -6.75
N ALA A 10 4.36 6.49 -7.17
CA ALA A 10 5.22 7.67 -7.34
C ALA A 10 5.83 8.21 -6.03
N GLU A 11 5.29 7.86 -4.86
CA GLU A 11 5.93 8.16 -3.56
C GLU A 11 7.15 7.26 -3.31
N ALA A 12 7.24 6.12 -4.00
CA ALA A 12 8.35 5.19 -3.87
C ALA A 12 9.52 5.54 -4.82
N GLU A 13 9.25 6.25 -5.92
CA GLU A 13 10.22 6.61 -6.96
C GLU A 13 10.77 8.05 -6.87
N GLY A 14 10.43 8.85 -5.83
CA GLY A 14 10.78 10.29 -5.74
C GLY A 14 11.10 10.81 -4.33
N GLU A 15 11.30 12.12 -4.19
CA GLU A 15 11.53 12.79 -2.87
C GLU A 15 10.28 12.91 -2.00
N ALA A 16 9.13 12.43 -2.51
CA ALA A 16 7.88 12.42 -1.78
C ALA A 16 7.80 11.14 -0.94
N GLU A 17 8.50 11.15 0.20
CA GLU A 17 8.49 10.04 1.17
C GLU A 17 7.33 10.15 2.16
N GLU A 18 6.40 11.09 1.99
CA GLU A 18 5.39 11.46 2.99
C GLU A 18 4.53 10.25 3.39
N VAL A 19 4.05 9.46 2.43
CA VAL A 19 3.30 8.22 2.74
C VAL A 19 4.16 7.24 3.53
N GLY A 20 5.44 7.12 3.17
CA GLY A 20 6.39 6.28 3.87
C GLY A 20 6.65 6.72 5.31
N GLU A 21 6.96 8.00 5.51
CA GLU A 21 7.19 8.60 6.82
C GLU A 21 5.95 8.49 7.73
N LEU A 22 4.76 8.67 7.16
CA LEU A 22 3.50 8.48 7.89
C LEU A 22 3.33 7.02 8.33
N LEU A 23 3.65 6.05 7.47
CA LEU A 23 3.60 4.62 7.82
C LEU A 23 4.59 4.25 8.92
N ASP A 24 5.79 4.85 8.88
CA ASP A 24 6.81 4.68 9.91
C ASP A 24 6.37 5.32 11.24
N ALA A 25 5.67 6.45 11.18
CA ALA A 25 5.04 7.10 12.34
C ALA A 25 3.79 6.37 12.87
N GLY A 26 3.38 5.27 12.25
CA GLY A 26 2.24 4.45 12.69
C GLY A 26 0.88 4.92 12.19
N ALA A 27 0.84 5.60 11.04
CA ALA A 27 -0.40 5.98 10.38
C ALA A 27 -1.27 4.77 10.01
N ARG A 28 -2.55 5.07 9.76
CA ARG A 28 -3.55 4.10 9.32
C ARG A 28 -3.95 4.39 7.87
N VAL A 29 -4.03 3.33 7.08
CA VAL A 29 -4.47 3.36 5.68
C VAL A 29 -5.90 2.83 5.61
N TYR A 30 -6.75 3.56 4.90
CA TYR A 30 -8.13 3.17 4.63
C TYR A 30 -8.34 3.11 3.12
N VAL A 31 -8.78 1.97 2.62
CA VAL A 31 -9.08 1.75 1.19
C VAL A 31 -10.56 1.40 1.07
N CYS A 32 -11.33 2.24 0.38
CA CYS A 32 -12.74 1.97 0.10
C CYS A 32 -13.00 2.12 -1.39
N GLY A 33 -13.74 1.19 -1.98
CA GLY A 33 -14.00 1.22 -3.41
C GLY A 33 -14.18 -0.15 -4.04
N ASP A 34 -13.81 -0.23 -5.31
CA ASP A 34 -13.87 -1.46 -6.09
C ASP A 34 -12.85 -2.50 -5.60
N GLY A 35 -13.36 -3.63 -5.08
CA GLY A 35 -12.54 -4.75 -4.62
C GLY A 35 -11.96 -5.60 -5.75
N SER A 36 -12.44 -5.44 -6.99
CA SER A 36 -12.06 -6.31 -8.11
C SER A 36 -10.79 -5.85 -8.84
N ARG A 37 -10.53 -4.54 -8.90
CA ARG A 37 -9.41 -3.95 -9.63
C ARG A 37 -8.68 -2.89 -8.81
N MET A 38 -9.40 -2.01 -8.12
CA MET A 38 -8.78 -0.92 -7.38
C MET A 38 -8.06 -1.43 -6.13
N ALA A 39 -8.72 -2.23 -5.29
CA ALA A 39 -8.10 -2.72 -4.05
C ALA A 39 -6.82 -3.54 -4.28
N PRO A 40 -6.79 -4.53 -5.21
CA PRO A 40 -5.55 -5.25 -5.51
C PRO A 40 -4.45 -4.32 -6.03
N GLY A 41 -4.79 -3.34 -6.87
CA GLY A 41 -3.82 -2.37 -7.38
C GLY A 41 -3.24 -1.45 -6.30
N VAL A 42 -4.03 -1.10 -5.28
CA VAL A 42 -3.56 -0.31 -4.14
C VAL A 42 -2.65 -1.16 -3.24
N GLN A 43 -2.99 -2.43 -2.97
CA GLN A 43 -2.13 -3.35 -2.22
C GLN A 43 -0.76 -3.53 -2.90
N ASP A 44 -0.73 -3.75 -4.22
CA ASP A 44 0.50 -3.89 -5.01
C ASP A 44 1.39 -2.63 -4.92
N ALA A 45 0.78 -1.44 -4.96
CA ALA A 45 1.50 -0.19 -4.83
C ALA A 45 2.14 -0.02 -3.43
N PHE A 46 1.45 -0.41 -2.35
CA PHE A 46 2.03 -0.39 -1.01
C PHE A 46 3.16 -1.41 -0.85
N ARG A 47 3.03 -2.61 -1.41
CA ARG A 47 4.11 -3.62 -1.40
C ARG A 47 5.34 -3.13 -2.15
N THR A 48 5.14 -2.48 -3.30
CA THR A 48 6.21 -1.86 -4.09
C THR A 48 6.90 -0.76 -3.27
N LEU A 49 6.12 0.15 -2.64
CA LEU A 49 6.64 1.19 -1.77
C LEU A 49 7.50 0.63 -0.63
N TYR A 50 7.06 -0.45 0.01
CA TYR A 50 7.84 -1.10 1.06
C TYR A 50 9.17 -1.67 0.53
N ARG A 51 9.14 -2.33 -0.63
CA ARG A 51 10.35 -2.94 -1.23
C ARG A 51 11.38 -1.92 -1.68
N GLU A 52 10.94 -0.77 -2.20
CA GLU A 52 11.85 0.29 -2.62
C GLU A 52 12.50 1.00 -1.42
N ARG A 53 11.77 1.13 -0.31
CA ARG A 53 12.27 1.74 0.93
C ARG A 53 13.10 0.78 1.79
N THR A 54 12.90 -0.53 1.66
CA THR A 54 13.54 -1.54 2.52
C THR A 54 14.63 -2.30 1.76
N GLN A 55 15.89 -2.01 2.09
CA GLN A 55 17.02 -2.66 1.45
C GLN A 55 16.98 -4.20 1.64
N GLY A 56 16.92 -4.94 0.53
CA GLY A 56 16.91 -6.40 0.53
C GLY A 56 15.55 -7.04 0.77
N ALA A 57 14.46 -6.27 0.81
CA ALA A 57 13.12 -6.82 0.86
C ALA A 57 12.72 -7.47 -0.47
N ASP A 58 12.28 -8.74 -0.39
CA ASP A 58 11.65 -9.45 -1.49
C ASP A 58 10.12 -9.34 -1.44
N GLU A 59 9.43 -9.95 -2.40
CA GLU A 59 7.97 -9.95 -2.45
C GLU A 59 7.35 -10.55 -1.18
N SER A 60 7.89 -11.66 -0.70
CA SER A 60 7.40 -12.33 0.51
C SER A 60 7.54 -11.45 1.76
N ALA A 61 8.58 -10.61 1.80
CA ALA A 61 8.75 -9.63 2.87
C ALA A 61 7.73 -8.49 2.79
N ALA A 62 7.39 -8.04 1.58
CA ALA A 62 6.37 -7.02 1.37
C ALA A 62 4.96 -7.53 1.69
N GLU A 63 4.67 -8.78 1.33
CA GLU A 63 3.42 -9.46 1.67
C GLU A 63 3.23 -9.57 3.18
N ARG A 64 4.24 -10.10 3.89
CA ARG A 64 4.20 -10.21 5.35
C ARG A 64 4.05 -8.85 6.03
N TRP A 65 4.75 -7.83 5.53
CA TRP A 65 4.62 -6.48 6.07
C TRP A 65 3.20 -5.94 5.91
N LEU A 66 2.59 -6.11 4.74
CA LEU A 66 1.21 -5.67 4.51
C LEU A 66 0.22 -6.45 5.38
N ASP A 67 0.41 -7.77 5.53
CA ASP A 67 -0.38 -8.62 6.42
C ASP A 67 -0.30 -8.13 7.88
N GLU A 68 0.90 -7.79 8.37
CA GLU A 68 1.09 -7.21 9.70
C GLU A 68 0.34 -5.88 9.86
N LEU A 69 0.28 -5.03 8.82
CA LEU A 69 -0.53 -3.81 8.85
C LEU A 69 -2.02 -4.12 8.97
N VAL A 70 -2.50 -5.15 8.28
CA VAL A 70 -3.90 -5.59 8.36
C VAL A 70 -4.21 -6.13 9.76
N GLU A 71 -3.37 -7.03 10.28
CA GLU A 71 -3.54 -7.63 11.60
C GLU A 71 -3.53 -6.60 12.73
N THR A 72 -2.70 -5.57 12.60
CA THR A 72 -2.61 -4.46 13.58
C THR A 72 -3.67 -3.38 13.38
N GLY A 73 -4.57 -3.52 12.39
CA GLY A 73 -5.61 -2.54 12.08
C GLY A 73 -5.08 -1.22 11.54
N ARG A 74 -3.85 -1.24 11.02
CA ARG A 74 -3.18 -0.10 10.35
C ARG A 74 -3.45 -0.07 8.85
N TYR A 75 -3.93 -1.16 8.26
CA TYR A 75 -4.44 -1.19 6.89
C TYR A 75 -5.85 -1.78 6.90
N VAL A 76 -6.83 -0.99 6.49
CA VAL A 76 -8.25 -1.35 6.57
C VAL A 76 -8.89 -1.19 5.21
N GLU A 77 -9.55 -2.24 4.73
CA GLU A 77 -10.25 -2.25 3.46
C GLU A 77 -11.77 -2.34 3.69
N ASP A 78 -12.52 -1.46 3.04
CA ASP A 78 -13.98 -1.49 2.94
C ASP A 78 -14.36 -1.51 1.45
N VAL A 79 -14.19 -2.67 0.83
CA VAL A 79 -14.26 -2.84 -0.62
C VAL A 79 -15.42 -3.72 -1.02
N TYR A 80 -16.06 -3.35 -2.12
CA TYR A 80 -17.21 -4.07 -2.65
C TYR A 80 -16.78 -4.93 -3.84
N ALA A 81 -17.23 -6.18 -3.87
CA ALA A 81 -17.13 -7.00 -5.06
C ALA A 81 -18.05 -6.41 -6.13
N ALA A 82 -17.50 -6.04 -7.29
CA ALA A 82 -18.31 -5.82 -8.47
C ALA A 82 -18.98 -7.17 -8.83
N GLY A 83 -20.31 -7.21 -8.72
CA GLY A 83 -21.11 -8.34 -9.20
C GLY A 83 -21.04 -8.50 -10.71
#